data_AF-A0A382X3X3-F1
#
_entry.id   AF-A0A382X3X3-F1
#
_cell.length_a   1.000
_cell.length_b   1.000
_cell.length_c   1.000
_cell.angle_alpha   90.00
_cell.angle_beta   90.00
_cell.angle_gamma   90.00
#
_symmetry.space_group_name_H-M   'P 1'
#
loop_
_entity.id
_entity.type
_entity.pdbx_description
1 polymer ?
#
loop_
_entity_poly.entity_id
_entity_poly.type
_entity_poly.pdbx_seq_one_letter_code
_entity_poly.pdbx_strand_id
1 'polypeptide(L)'
;MKNAIQNTEVSTKDQLVEFLEDGCKPPEDWRIGTEHEKFAFDPETFRTLAYEGKSGVREILERMCRFGWEPVLENGNPIGLKKPDNSSISLEPGGQIELSGAPLETIHQTCGELTNHLEQVKEVAGELDVGFLGLGYIPKWTLKDINWMPKDRYKIMREYMLKKGSLGHHMMLATCTVQVNLDFSSESHMVRMFRTALALQPVATALWANSPFSEGSKNGYLSFR
;
A
#
# COMPACT_ATOMS: atom_id res chain seq x y z
N MET A 1 24.10 -8.51 6.87
CA MET A 1 24.55 -7.19 7.38
C MET A 1 25.12 -6.35 6.23
N LYS A 2 24.26 -5.70 5.45
CA LYS A 2 24.61 -4.55 4.60
C LYS A 2 23.34 -3.73 4.48
N ASN A 3 23.21 -2.71 5.31
CA ASN A 3 22.28 -1.58 5.16
C ASN A 3 22.58 -0.57 6.27
N ALA A 4 23.82 -0.08 6.28
CA ALA A 4 24.03 1.29 6.69
C ALA A 4 23.77 2.10 5.42
N ILE A 5 22.84 3.06 5.48
CA ILE A 5 22.67 4.05 4.41
C ILE A 5 23.99 4.82 4.36
N GLN A 6 24.88 4.44 3.44
CA GLN A 6 26.04 5.25 3.13
C GLN A 6 25.51 6.46 2.38
N ASN A 7 25.76 7.65 2.92
CA ASN A 7 25.55 8.92 2.23
C ASN A 7 26.61 9.06 1.11
N THR A 8 26.61 8.13 0.16
CA THR A 8 27.45 8.19 -1.03
C THR A 8 26.82 9.18 -1.98
N GLU A 9 27.56 10.24 -2.31
CA GLU A 9 27.13 11.20 -3.30
C GLU A 9 26.98 10.52 -4.67
N VAL A 10 25.82 10.73 -5.31
CA VAL A 10 25.57 10.26 -6.68
C VAL A 10 26.17 11.29 -7.63
N SER A 11 27.34 10.97 -8.19
CA SER A 11 28.09 11.80 -9.13
C SER A 11 27.95 11.37 -10.59
N THR A 12 27.44 10.16 -10.85
CA THR A 12 27.32 9.59 -12.20
C THR A 12 26.01 8.85 -12.41
N LYS A 13 25.61 8.69 -13.68
CA LYS A 13 24.46 7.85 -14.05
C LYS A 13 24.72 6.38 -13.71
N ASP A 14 25.95 5.91 -13.85
CA ASP A 14 26.29 4.50 -13.69
C ASP A 14 26.01 4.03 -12.25
N GLN A 15 26.24 4.87 -11.25
CA GLN A 15 25.85 4.59 -9.86
C GLN A 15 24.35 4.34 -9.68
N LEU A 16 23.49 4.98 -10.48
CA LEU A 16 22.05 4.73 -10.46
C LEU A 16 21.68 3.42 -11.15
N VAL A 17 22.42 3.04 -12.18
CA VAL A 17 22.23 1.77 -12.91
C VAL A 17 22.71 0.61 -12.03
N GLU A 18 23.91 0.72 -11.46
CA GLU A 18 24.49 -0.26 -10.53
C GLU A 18 23.57 -0.53 -9.34
N PHE A 19 22.93 0.51 -8.78
CA PHE A 19 21.94 0.34 -7.71
C PHE A 19 20.76 -0.56 -8.10
N LEU A 20 20.30 -0.49 -9.36
CA LEU A 20 19.24 -1.38 -9.86
C LEU A 20 19.78 -2.79 -10.17
N GLU A 21 21.00 -2.87 -10.72
CA GLU A 21 21.67 -4.14 -11.01
C GLU A 21 21.99 -4.94 -9.74
N ASP A 22 22.32 -4.28 -8.63
CA ASP A 22 22.52 -4.87 -7.31
C ASP A 22 21.26 -5.58 -6.78
N GLY A 23 20.09 -5.33 -7.37
CA GLY A 23 18.85 -6.04 -7.11
C GLY A 23 18.78 -7.45 -7.73
N CYS A 24 19.71 -7.82 -8.61
CA CYS A 24 19.73 -9.15 -9.23
C CYS A 24 19.99 -10.26 -8.19
N LYS A 25 19.16 -11.30 -8.21
CA LYS A 25 19.25 -12.45 -7.31
C LYS A 25 19.25 -13.78 -8.08
N PRO A 26 20.01 -14.78 -7.65
CA PRO A 26 19.91 -16.11 -8.24
C PRO A 26 18.51 -16.72 -7.94
N PRO A 27 17.99 -17.62 -8.80
CA PRO A 27 16.62 -18.14 -8.66
C PRO A 27 16.27 -18.78 -7.31
N GLU A 28 17.23 -19.41 -6.64
CA GLU A 28 17.10 -19.97 -5.28
C GLU A 28 16.79 -18.92 -4.21
N ASP A 29 17.18 -17.66 -4.45
CA ASP A 29 16.96 -16.53 -3.55
C ASP A 29 15.72 -15.71 -3.93
N TRP A 30 14.99 -16.09 -4.99
CA TRP A 30 13.77 -15.38 -5.36
C TRP A 30 12.70 -15.53 -4.29
N ARG A 31 11.98 -14.44 -4.07
CA ARG A 31 10.87 -14.35 -3.12
C ARG A 31 9.67 -13.66 -3.77
N ILE A 32 8.53 -13.79 -3.11
CA ILE A 32 7.25 -13.19 -3.47
C ILE A 32 6.91 -12.22 -2.33
N GLY A 33 6.98 -10.93 -2.61
CA GLY A 33 6.40 -9.90 -1.74
C GLY A 33 4.98 -9.61 -2.21
N THR A 34 4.03 -9.41 -1.30
CA THR A 34 2.66 -9.02 -1.65
C THR A 34 2.22 -7.87 -0.81
N GLU A 35 1.60 -6.89 -1.45
CA GLU A 35 1.10 -5.70 -0.77
C GLU A 35 -0.38 -5.50 -1.09
N HIS A 36 -1.14 -5.00 -0.12
CA HIS A 36 -2.54 -4.69 -0.33
C HIS A 36 -3.05 -3.59 0.58
N GLU A 37 -3.85 -2.71 -0.01
CA GLU A 37 -4.47 -1.56 0.63
C GLU A 37 -5.94 -1.87 0.95
N LYS A 38 -6.45 -1.26 2.02
CA LYS A 38 -7.83 -1.44 2.49
C LYS A 38 -8.37 -0.12 3.00
N PHE A 39 -9.65 0.16 2.77
CA PHE A 39 -10.33 1.31 3.39
C PHE A 39 -10.84 0.91 4.77
N ALA A 40 -10.43 1.64 5.80
CA ALA A 40 -11.06 1.58 7.12
C ALA A 40 -12.22 2.58 7.18
N PHE A 41 -13.36 2.18 7.73
CA PHE A 41 -14.56 3.02 7.80
C PHE A 41 -15.32 2.84 9.12
N ASP A 42 -16.07 3.88 9.48
CA ASP A 42 -17.02 3.88 10.59
C ASP A 42 -18.31 3.14 10.17
N PRO A 43 -18.74 2.07 10.85
CA PRO A 43 -19.95 1.30 10.50
C PRO A 43 -21.28 2.06 10.60
N GLU A 44 -21.38 3.10 11.44
CA GLU A 44 -22.59 3.91 11.58
C GLU A 44 -22.71 4.93 10.45
N THR A 45 -21.62 5.62 10.15
CA THR A 45 -21.62 6.72 9.16
C THR A 45 -21.18 6.29 7.76
N PHE A 46 -20.53 5.13 7.64
CA PHE A 46 -19.80 4.62 6.47
C PHE A 46 -18.64 5.49 5.99
N ARG A 47 -18.24 6.53 6.74
CA ARG A 47 -17.14 7.44 6.35
C ARG A 47 -15.79 6.78 6.59
N THR A 48 -14.81 7.13 5.76
CA THR A 48 -13.42 6.75 6.03
C THR A 48 -12.91 7.40 7.30
N LEU A 49 -12.01 6.71 7.99
CA LEU A 49 -11.51 7.19 9.27
C LEU A 49 -10.62 8.43 9.12
N ALA A 50 -10.74 9.35 10.07
CA ALA A 50 -9.73 10.38 10.29
C ALA A 50 -8.49 9.77 10.96
N TYR A 51 -7.37 10.50 10.91
CA TYR A 51 -6.15 10.06 11.61
C TYR A 51 -6.36 10.01 13.13
N GLU A 52 -6.85 11.10 13.69
CA GLU A 52 -7.18 11.25 15.11
C GLU A 52 -8.60 10.75 15.41
N GLY A 53 -8.86 10.50 16.69
CA GLY A 53 -10.18 10.12 17.22
C GLY A 53 -10.16 8.79 17.94
N LYS A 54 -11.22 8.51 18.71
CA LYS A 54 -11.32 7.29 19.54
C LYS A 54 -11.23 5.99 18.75
N SER A 55 -11.67 6.02 17.49
CA SER A 55 -11.58 4.92 16.54
C SER A 55 -10.82 5.35 15.28
N GLY A 56 -9.89 6.32 15.42
CA GLY A 56 -9.10 6.85 14.31
C GLY A 56 -7.99 5.90 13.85
N VAL A 57 -7.36 6.21 12.71
CA VAL A 57 -6.26 5.40 12.15
C VAL A 57 -5.09 5.27 13.14
N ARG A 58 -4.79 6.32 13.91
CA ARG A 58 -3.76 6.28 14.96
C ARG A 58 -4.00 5.17 15.98
N GLU A 59 -5.24 5.05 16.48
CA GLU A 59 -5.61 4.05 17.48
C GLU A 59 -5.46 2.63 16.91
N ILE A 60 -5.79 2.42 15.64
CA ILE A 60 -5.59 1.14 14.95
C ILE A 60 -4.09 0.79 14.96
N LEU A 61 -3.21 1.72 14.56
CA LEU A 61 -1.77 1.47 14.54
C LEU A 61 -1.22 1.18 15.95
N GLU A 62 -1.63 1.96 16.95
CA GLU A 62 -1.18 1.79 18.34
C GLU A 62 -1.62 0.43 18.92
N ARG A 63 -2.85 -0.03 18.64
CA ARG A 63 -3.32 -1.35 19.09
C ARG A 63 -2.66 -2.50 18.36
N MET A 64 -2.36 -2.34 17.07
CA MET A 64 -1.65 -3.36 16.31
C MET A 64 -0.26 -3.68 16.89
N CYS A 65 0.38 -2.75 17.61
CA CYS A 65 1.66 -2.99 18.29
C CYS A 65 1.65 -4.21 19.22
N ARG A 66 0.50 -4.60 19.78
CA ARG A 66 0.38 -5.79 20.65
C ARG A 66 0.71 -7.11 19.94
N PHE A 67 0.66 -7.14 18.61
CA PHE A 67 1.02 -8.30 17.79
C PHE A 67 2.49 -8.29 17.34
N GLY A 68 3.35 -7.58 18.07
CA GLY A 68 4.79 -7.50 17.81
C GLY A 68 5.17 -6.54 16.67
N TRP A 69 4.27 -5.62 16.33
CA TRP A 69 4.54 -4.54 15.37
C TRP A 69 5.24 -3.37 16.08
N GLU A 70 6.31 -2.85 15.48
CA GLU A 70 7.03 -1.68 15.99
C GLU A 70 6.60 -0.41 15.26
N PRO A 71 6.31 0.70 15.97
CA PRO A 71 5.83 1.92 15.32
C PRO A 71 6.94 2.62 14.53
N VAL A 72 6.57 3.09 13.34
CA VAL A 72 7.34 4.04 12.55
C VAL A 72 6.73 5.42 12.76
N LEU A 73 7.53 6.33 13.34
CA LEU A 73 7.06 7.65 13.74
C LEU A 73 7.52 8.73 12.76
N GLU A 74 6.64 9.67 12.47
CA GLU A 74 6.95 10.94 11.80
C GLU A 74 6.40 12.06 12.68
N ASN A 75 7.25 13.02 13.06
CA ASN A 75 6.87 14.12 13.96
C ASN A 75 6.19 13.65 15.28
N GLY A 76 6.58 12.48 15.79
CA GLY A 76 6.03 11.87 17.01
C GLY A 76 4.71 11.09 16.82
N ASN A 77 4.18 11.05 15.59
CA ASN A 77 2.94 10.37 15.25
C ASN A 77 3.23 9.03 14.55
N PRO A 78 2.59 7.91 14.93
CA PRO A 78 2.71 6.66 14.19
C PRO A 78 2.08 6.81 12.80
N ILE A 79 2.90 6.60 11.75
CA ILE A 79 2.49 6.68 10.34
C ILE A 79 2.59 5.34 9.60
N GLY A 80 3.00 4.31 10.33
CA GLY A 80 3.18 2.95 9.87
C GLY A 80 3.77 2.09 10.97
N LEU A 81 3.88 0.80 10.70
CA LEU A 81 4.46 -0.19 11.60
C LEU A 81 5.41 -1.10 10.83
N LYS A 82 6.32 -1.78 11.52
CA LYS A 82 7.25 -2.74 10.90
C LYS A 82 7.49 -3.94 11.79
N LYS A 83 7.97 -5.03 11.19
CA LYS A 83 8.44 -6.24 11.89
C LYS A 83 9.85 -6.62 11.45
N PRO A 84 10.57 -7.43 12.26
CA PRO A 84 11.91 -7.92 11.91
C PRO A 84 11.98 -8.80 10.65
N ASP A 85 10.85 -9.36 10.21
CA ASP A 85 10.73 -10.18 9.00
C ASP A 85 10.67 -9.35 7.69
N ASN A 86 10.80 -8.02 7.79
CA ASN A 86 10.66 -7.03 6.72
C ASN A 86 9.22 -6.79 6.25
N SER A 87 8.21 -7.32 6.93
CA SER A 87 6.83 -6.87 6.72
C SER A 87 6.60 -5.50 7.38
N SER A 88 5.70 -4.71 6.78
CA SER A 88 5.33 -3.38 7.28
C SER A 88 3.87 -3.06 7.04
N ILE A 89 3.31 -2.22 7.90
CA ILE A 89 2.00 -1.59 7.71
C ILE A 89 2.25 -0.13 7.38
N SER A 90 1.66 0.37 6.32
CA SER A 90 1.86 1.74 5.86
C SER A 90 0.52 2.45 5.65
N LEU A 91 0.56 3.78 5.65
CA LEU A 91 -0.61 4.62 5.36
C LEU A 91 -0.45 5.33 4.03
N GLU A 92 -1.44 5.15 3.17
CA GLU A 92 -1.65 5.93 1.95
C GLU A 92 -2.30 7.29 2.24
N PRO A 93 -2.30 8.25 1.28
CA PRO A 93 -2.71 9.62 1.53
C PRO A 93 -4.13 9.78 2.12
N GLY A 94 -5.07 8.92 1.72
CA GLY A 94 -6.47 8.94 2.18
C GLY A 94 -6.76 8.10 3.41
N GLY A 95 -5.72 7.54 4.06
CA GLY A 95 -5.87 6.67 5.23
C GLY A 95 -6.13 5.20 4.89
N GLN A 96 -5.88 4.79 3.64
CA GLN A 96 -5.87 3.38 3.30
C GLN A 96 -4.74 2.70 4.07
N ILE A 97 -5.07 1.56 4.69
CA ILE A 97 -4.12 0.79 5.49
C ILE A 97 -3.54 -0.30 4.61
N GLU A 98 -2.25 -0.18 4.32
CA GLU A 98 -1.49 -1.11 3.52
C GLU A 98 -0.80 -2.14 4.42
N LEU A 99 -0.77 -3.40 4.00
CA LEU A 99 0.28 -4.33 4.42
C LEU A 99 1.24 -4.45 3.25
N SER A 100 2.52 -4.19 3.46
CA SER A 100 3.61 -4.67 2.62
C SER A 100 4.21 -5.90 3.29
N GLY A 101 3.95 -7.07 2.70
CA GLY A 101 4.31 -8.37 3.26
C GLY A 101 5.80 -8.68 3.19
N ALA A 102 6.23 -9.67 3.99
CA ALA A 102 7.58 -10.17 3.96
C ALA A 102 7.91 -10.82 2.59
N PRO A 103 9.20 -10.91 2.21
CA PRO A 103 9.63 -11.65 1.04
C PRO A 103 9.56 -13.17 1.31
N LEU A 104 8.54 -13.84 0.77
CA LEU A 104 8.22 -15.25 1.07
C LEU A 104 8.56 -16.20 -0.10
N GLU A 105 8.78 -17.49 0.18
CA GLU A 105 9.19 -18.48 -0.83
C GLU A 105 8.01 -19.01 -1.65
N THR A 106 6.81 -19.06 -1.04
CA THR A 106 5.65 -19.71 -1.66
C THR A 106 4.39 -18.89 -1.50
N ILE A 107 3.47 -19.04 -2.47
CA ILE A 107 2.13 -18.44 -2.41
C ILE A 107 1.32 -18.89 -1.18
N HIS A 108 1.62 -20.07 -0.62
CA HIS A 108 0.96 -20.56 0.59
C HIS A 108 1.38 -19.76 1.82
N GLN A 109 2.66 -19.40 1.91
CA GLN A 109 3.15 -18.50 2.96
C GLN A 109 2.54 -17.10 2.79
N THR A 110 2.48 -16.56 1.57
CA THR A 110 1.82 -15.28 1.30
C THR A 110 0.36 -15.29 1.73
N CYS A 111 -0.38 -16.36 1.43
CA CYS A 111 -1.76 -16.52 1.87
C CYS A 111 -1.86 -16.57 3.40
N GLY A 112 -0.98 -17.31 4.07
CA GLY A 112 -0.92 -17.38 5.54
C GLY A 112 -0.61 -16.03 6.19
N GLU A 113 0.32 -15.26 5.63
CA GLU A 113 0.66 -13.91 6.10
C GLU A 113 -0.54 -12.96 5.98
N LEU A 114 -1.18 -12.95 4.80
CA LEU A 114 -2.38 -12.14 4.57
C LEU A 114 -3.49 -12.51 5.56
N THR A 115 -3.76 -13.80 5.76
CA THR A 115 -4.80 -14.27 6.69
C THR A 115 -4.50 -13.82 8.12
N ASN A 116 -3.27 -14.00 8.60
CA ASN A 116 -2.85 -13.56 9.93
C ASN A 116 -2.97 -12.04 10.10
N HIS A 117 -2.59 -11.24 9.09
CA HIS A 117 -2.78 -9.79 9.13
C HIS A 117 -4.26 -9.42 9.21
N LEU A 118 -5.12 -10.06 8.41
CA LEU A 118 -6.55 -9.79 8.43
C LEU A 118 -7.21 -10.21 9.76
N GLU A 119 -6.71 -11.26 10.42
CA GLU A 119 -7.16 -11.67 11.76
C GLU A 119 -6.82 -10.59 12.80
N GLN A 120 -5.58 -10.11 12.82
CA GLN A 120 -5.14 -9.03 13.72
C GLN A 120 -5.94 -7.75 13.49
N VAL A 121 -6.12 -7.35 12.22
CA VAL A 121 -6.91 -6.18 11.85
C VAL A 121 -8.35 -6.34 12.30
N LYS A 122 -8.99 -7.50 12.11
CA LYS A 122 -10.37 -7.76 12.55
C LYS A 122 -10.52 -7.71 14.07
N GLU A 123 -9.55 -8.22 14.81
CA GLU A 123 -9.56 -8.19 16.27
C GLU A 123 -9.56 -6.74 16.79
N VAL A 124 -8.64 -5.92 16.28
CA VAL A 124 -8.57 -4.48 16.62
C VAL A 124 -9.81 -3.73 16.15
N ALA A 125 -10.28 -4.02 14.93
CA ALA A 125 -11.45 -3.37 14.36
C ALA A 125 -12.73 -3.67 15.16
N GLY A 126 -12.89 -4.89 15.66
CA GLY A 126 -14.02 -5.28 16.51
C GLY A 126 -14.05 -4.56 17.86
N GLU A 127 -12.89 -4.22 18.42
CA GLU A 127 -12.79 -3.44 19.66
C GLU A 127 -13.07 -1.95 19.48
N LEU A 128 -12.79 -1.42 18.28
CA LEU A 128 -12.94 -0.01 17.94
C LEU A 128 -14.26 0.31 17.23
N ASP A 129 -15.06 -0.72 16.95
CA ASP A 129 -16.24 -0.66 16.08
C ASP A 129 -15.91 -0.03 14.72
N VAL A 130 -14.94 -0.63 14.03
CA VAL A 130 -14.44 -0.21 12.70
C VAL A 130 -14.70 -1.31 11.68
N GLY A 131 -15.08 -0.92 10.47
CA GLY A 131 -15.17 -1.80 9.31
C GLY A 131 -13.95 -1.66 8.39
N PHE A 132 -13.67 -2.72 7.62
CA PHE A 132 -12.68 -2.70 6.53
C PHE A 132 -13.31 -3.12 5.21
N LEU A 133 -12.93 -2.43 4.13
CA LEU A 133 -13.49 -2.63 2.80
C LEU A 133 -12.38 -2.81 1.75
N GLY A 134 -12.42 -3.92 1.03
CA GLY A 134 -11.55 -4.20 -0.12
C GLY A 134 -12.22 -3.85 -1.44
N LEU A 135 -12.03 -2.62 -1.92
CA LEU A 135 -12.50 -2.15 -3.22
C LEU A 135 -11.40 -1.36 -3.92
N GLY A 136 -11.39 -1.34 -5.25
CA GLY A 136 -10.40 -0.56 -6.01
C GLY A 136 -10.59 0.95 -5.87
N TYR A 137 -11.80 1.41 -5.56
CA TYR A 137 -12.13 2.83 -5.44
C TYR A 137 -13.20 3.06 -4.37
N ILE A 138 -13.15 4.18 -3.65
CA ILE A 138 -14.14 4.51 -2.61
C ILE A 138 -15.53 4.70 -3.24
N PRO A 139 -16.55 3.92 -2.83
CA PRO A 139 -17.78 3.84 -3.62
C PRO A 139 -18.78 4.98 -3.36
N LYS A 140 -18.70 5.63 -2.20
CA LYS A 140 -19.78 6.49 -1.67
C LYS A 140 -19.44 7.97 -1.55
N TRP A 141 -18.21 8.29 -1.16
CA TRP A 141 -17.85 9.63 -0.72
C TRP A 141 -17.11 10.43 -1.80
N THR A 142 -17.19 11.75 -1.70
CA THR A 142 -16.40 12.65 -2.54
C THR A 142 -15.00 12.81 -1.96
N LEU A 143 -14.05 13.31 -2.75
CA LEU A 143 -12.69 13.58 -2.24
C LEU A 143 -12.65 14.58 -1.09
N LYS A 144 -13.65 15.48 -0.99
CA LYS A 144 -13.74 16.48 0.09
C LYS A 144 -14.08 15.87 1.44
N ASP A 145 -14.66 14.67 1.43
CA ASP A 145 -15.04 13.92 2.62
C ASP A 145 -13.86 13.11 3.19
N ILE A 146 -12.76 12.97 2.44
CA ILE A 146 -11.62 12.11 2.81
C ILE A 146 -10.55 12.94 3.50
N ASN A 147 -10.12 12.47 4.67
CA ASN A 147 -9.06 13.10 5.44
C ASN A 147 -7.68 12.74 4.88
N TRP A 148 -6.76 13.71 4.92
CA TRP A 148 -5.37 13.49 4.56
C TRP A 148 -4.59 12.93 5.75
N MET A 149 -3.77 11.91 5.51
CA MET A 149 -2.86 11.39 6.52
C MET A 149 -1.69 12.35 6.79
N PRO A 150 -1.21 12.45 8.04
CA PRO A 150 -0.21 13.44 8.45
C PRO A 150 1.23 13.03 8.07
N LYS A 151 1.50 12.86 6.78
CA LYS A 151 2.84 12.59 6.22
C LYS A 151 3.28 13.78 5.37
N ASP A 152 4.44 14.35 5.67
CA ASP A 152 4.96 15.57 5.03
C ASP A 152 5.12 15.40 3.51
N ARG A 153 5.49 14.18 3.07
CA ARG A 153 5.58 13.84 1.64
C ARG A 153 4.26 14.08 0.89
N TYR A 154 3.12 13.86 1.55
CA TYR A 154 1.80 14.02 0.92
C TYR A 154 1.42 15.47 0.69
N LYS A 155 1.96 16.42 1.48
CA LYS A 155 1.78 17.84 1.20
C LYS A 155 2.35 18.23 -0.15
N ILE A 156 3.57 17.79 -0.44
CA ILE A 156 4.26 18.05 -1.72
C ILE A 156 3.48 17.44 -2.88
N MET A 157 3.12 16.15 -2.77
CA MET A 157 2.39 15.45 -3.82
C MET A 157 1.00 16.05 -4.07
N ARG A 158 0.27 16.43 -3.00
CA ARG A 158 -1.05 17.08 -3.09
C ARG A 158 -0.99 18.35 -3.94
N GLU A 159 -0.02 19.22 -3.70
CA GLU A 159 0.14 20.46 -4.46
C GLU A 159 0.58 20.21 -5.91
N TYR A 160 1.41 19.19 -6.13
CA TYR A 160 1.95 18.87 -7.45
C TYR A 160 0.94 18.20 -8.38
N MET A 161 0.15 17.24 -7.88
CA MET A 161 -0.77 16.44 -8.70
C MET A 161 -1.81 17.30 -9.42
N LEU A 162 -2.27 18.39 -8.80
CA LEU A 162 -3.19 19.36 -9.42
C LEU A 162 -2.61 20.01 -10.69
N LYS A 163 -1.28 20.03 -10.85
CA LYS A 163 -0.59 20.62 -12.00
C LYS A 163 -0.44 19.63 -13.16
N LYS A 164 -0.71 18.34 -12.96
CA LYS A 164 -0.43 17.27 -13.94
C LYS A 164 -1.66 16.53 -14.44
N GLY A 165 -2.80 16.65 -13.78
CA GLY A 165 -4.06 16.07 -14.23
C GLY A 165 -5.19 16.25 -13.23
N SER A 166 -6.38 15.82 -13.61
CA SER A 166 -7.59 15.91 -12.77
C SER A 166 -7.76 14.73 -11.80
N LEU A 167 -7.14 13.58 -12.09
CA LEU A 167 -7.36 12.33 -11.34
C LEU A 167 -6.26 11.99 -10.32
N GLY A 168 -5.22 12.82 -10.20
CA GLY A 168 -4.12 12.53 -9.26
C GLY A 168 -4.58 12.48 -7.80
N HIS A 169 -5.50 13.36 -7.38
CA HIS A 169 -6.08 13.30 -6.03
C HIS A 169 -7.03 12.11 -5.84
N HIS A 170 -7.69 11.66 -6.90
CA HIS A 170 -8.51 10.44 -6.87
C HIS A 170 -7.63 9.22 -6.57
N MET A 171 -6.52 9.07 -7.29
CA MET A 171 -5.55 8.00 -7.02
C MET A 171 -5.03 8.07 -5.58
N MET A 172 -4.58 9.24 -5.12
CA MET A 172 -4.00 9.38 -3.79
C MET A 172 -4.98 9.06 -2.65
N LEU A 173 -6.22 9.54 -2.74
CA LEU A 173 -7.15 9.50 -1.60
C LEU A 173 -8.16 8.38 -1.66
N ALA A 174 -8.46 7.86 -2.85
CA ALA A 174 -9.68 7.13 -3.09
C ALA A 174 -9.47 5.79 -3.79
N THR A 175 -8.24 5.34 -4.02
CA THR A 175 -7.97 4.00 -4.57
C THR A 175 -7.32 3.05 -3.56
N CYS A 176 -7.54 1.74 -3.74
CA CYS A 176 -6.75 0.67 -3.11
C CYS A 176 -6.21 -0.30 -4.18
N THR A 177 -5.04 -0.89 -3.97
CA THR A 177 -4.43 -1.93 -4.81
C THR A 177 -4.21 -3.25 -4.07
N VAL A 178 -4.02 -4.30 -4.85
CA VAL A 178 -3.20 -5.47 -4.47
C VAL A 178 -2.08 -5.57 -5.48
N GLN A 179 -0.85 -5.79 -5.02
CA GLN A 179 0.33 -5.88 -5.87
C GLN A 179 1.27 -6.99 -5.42
N VAL A 180 2.12 -7.43 -6.34
CA VAL A 180 3.14 -8.44 -6.10
C VAL A 180 4.50 -7.90 -6.53
N ASN A 181 5.50 -8.14 -5.69
CA ASN A 181 6.89 -7.79 -5.93
C ASN A 181 7.65 -9.08 -6.24
N LEU A 182 8.36 -9.11 -7.38
CA LEU A 182 9.06 -10.28 -7.90
C LEU A 182 10.51 -9.95 -8.22
N ASP A 183 11.39 -10.92 -7.99
CA ASP A 183 12.83 -10.81 -8.24
C ASP A 183 13.20 -11.17 -9.69
N PHE A 184 14.37 -10.69 -10.12
CA PHE A 184 14.99 -11.01 -11.40
C PHE A 184 16.47 -11.37 -11.19
N SER A 185 17.06 -12.09 -12.13
CA SER A 185 18.42 -12.65 -12.01
C SER A 185 19.47 -11.94 -12.87
N SER A 186 19.03 -11.07 -13.79
CA SER A 186 19.88 -10.29 -14.67
C SER A 186 19.06 -9.18 -15.32
N GLU A 187 19.72 -8.19 -15.93
CA GLU A 187 19.07 -7.17 -16.75
C GLU A 187 18.23 -7.79 -17.87
N SER A 188 18.78 -8.79 -18.59
CA SER A 188 18.07 -9.46 -19.69
C SER A 188 16.81 -10.20 -19.21
N HIS A 189 16.85 -10.78 -18.01
CA HIS A 189 15.69 -11.41 -17.38
C HIS A 189 14.66 -10.36 -16.95
N MET A 190 15.09 -9.28 -16.30
CA MET A 190 14.25 -8.15 -15.91
C MET A 190 13.51 -7.55 -17.12
N VAL A 191 14.22 -7.29 -18.22
CA VAL A 191 13.62 -6.75 -19.46
C VAL A 191 12.52 -7.68 -20.00
N ARG A 192 12.74 -8.99 -19.97
CA ARG A 192 11.74 -9.98 -20.38
C ARG A 192 10.53 -9.94 -19.45
N MET A 193 10.73 -10.01 -18.14
CA MET A 193 9.66 -9.95 -17.15
C MET A 193 8.84 -8.66 -17.29
N PHE A 194 9.51 -7.51 -17.40
CA PHE A 194 8.86 -6.20 -17.51
C PHE A 194 7.99 -6.11 -18.76
N ARG A 195 8.51 -6.55 -19.93
CA ARG A 195 7.74 -6.56 -21.18
C ARG A 195 6.52 -7.47 -21.09
N THR A 196 6.68 -8.66 -20.50
CA THR A 196 5.57 -9.59 -20.29
C THR A 196 4.53 -9.02 -19.34
N ALA A 197 4.94 -8.47 -18.20
CA ALA A 197 4.05 -7.87 -17.21
C ALA A 197 3.26 -6.70 -17.82
N LEU A 198 3.92 -5.77 -18.53
CA LEU A 198 3.25 -4.67 -19.23
C LEU A 198 2.20 -5.16 -20.22
N ALA A 199 2.53 -6.17 -21.03
CA ALA A 199 1.61 -6.70 -22.04
C ALA A 199 0.38 -7.38 -21.41
N LEU A 200 0.54 -8.03 -20.26
CA LEU A 200 -0.52 -8.77 -19.57
C LEU A 200 -1.24 -7.96 -18.50
N GLN A 201 -0.73 -6.79 -18.12
CA GLN A 201 -1.34 -5.95 -17.07
C GLN A 201 -2.83 -5.65 -17.32
N PRO A 202 -3.28 -5.32 -18.56
CA PRO A 202 -4.71 -5.11 -18.82
C PRO A 202 -5.58 -6.36 -18.59
N VAL A 203 -5.02 -7.57 -18.80
CA VAL A 203 -5.71 -8.83 -18.51
C VAL A 203 -5.88 -9.00 -17.00
N ALA A 204 -4.83 -8.72 -16.23
CA ALA A 204 -4.91 -8.73 -14.77
C ALA A 204 -5.92 -7.70 -14.24
N THR A 205 -5.92 -6.47 -14.79
CA THR A 205 -6.90 -5.43 -14.45
C THR A 205 -8.33 -5.88 -14.74
N ALA A 206 -8.57 -6.57 -15.86
CA ALA A 206 -9.90 -7.09 -16.20
C ALA A 206 -10.37 -8.21 -15.27
N LEU A 207 -9.48 -9.15 -14.90
CA LEU A 207 -9.79 -10.23 -13.97
C LEU A 207 -10.14 -9.72 -12.56
N TRP A 208 -9.50 -8.64 -12.14
CA TRP A 208 -9.64 -8.08 -10.79
C TRP A 208 -10.37 -6.73 -10.74
N ALA A 209 -11.16 -6.42 -11.77
CA ALA A 209 -11.93 -5.18 -11.84
C ALA A 209 -12.93 -5.10 -10.67
N ASN A 210 -12.77 -4.10 -9.80
CA ASN A 210 -13.50 -4.03 -8.53
C ASN A 210 -13.76 -2.59 -8.07
N SER A 211 -14.11 -1.69 -9.00
CA SER A 211 -14.44 -0.29 -8.68
C SER A 211 -15.53 0.33 -9.56
N PRO A 212 -16.76 -0.25 -9.60
CA PRO A 212 -17.83 0.22 -10.48
C PRO A 212 -18.68 1.38 -9.92
N PHE A 213 -18.37 1.85 -8.71
CA PHE A 213 -19.13 2.91 -8.04
C PHE A 213 -18.24 4.11 -7.69
N SER A 214 -18.82 5.31 -7.76
CA SER A 214 -18.26 6.54 -7.21
C SER A 214 -19.42 7.43 -6.73
N GLU A 215 -19.22 8.15 -5.62
CA GLU A 215 -20.21 9.10 -5.08
C GLU A 215 -21.62 8.50 -4.91
N GLY A 216 -21.69 7.21 -4.56
CA GLY A 216 -22.92 6.48 -4.26
C GLY A 216 -23.69 5.96 -5.47
N SER A 217 -23.13 6.07 -6.68
CA SER A 217 -23.78 5.65 -7.92
C SER A 217 -22.81 4.94 -8.88
N LYS A 218 -23.35 4.25 -9.89
CA LYS A 218 -22.52 3.56 -10.90
C LYS A 218 -21.73 4.59 -11.70
N ASN A 219 -20.43 4.39 -11.85
CA ASN A 219 -19.53 5.33 -12.53
C ASN A 219 -19.33 5.02 -14.02
N GLY A 220 -19.86 3.90 -14.51
CA GLY A 220 -19.74 3.47 -15.91
C GLY A 220 -18.50 2.62 -16.22
N TYR A 221 -17.65 2.35 -15.23
CA TYR A 221 -16.46 1.52 -15.35
C TYR A 221 -16.64 0.19 -14.60
N LEU A 222 -15.81 -0.81 -14.95
CA LEU A 222 -15.63 -2.01 -14.12
C LEU A 222 -14.48 -1.80 -13.13
N SER A 223 -13.38 -1.21 -13.62
CA SER A 223 -12.30 -0.64 -12.82
C SER A 223 -12.16 0.83 -13.17
N PHE A 224 -12.58 1.72 -12.25
CA PHE A 224 -12.31 3.16 -12.36
C PHE A 224 -10.92 3.54 -11.81
N ARG A 225 -10.36 2.67 -10.97
CA ARG A 225 -8.98 2.77 -10.47
C ARG A 225 -7.98 2.65 -11.60
#